data_AF-Q31G96-F1
#
_entry.id   AF-Q31G96-F1
#
_cell.length_a   1.000
_cell.length_b   1.000
_cell.length_c   1.000
_cell.angle_alpha   90.00
_cell.angle_beta   90.00
_cell.angle_gamma   90.00
#
_symmetry.space_group_name_H-M   'P 1'
#
loop_
_entity.id
_entity.type
_entity.pdbx_description
1 polymer ?
#
loop_
_entity_poly.entity_id
_entity_poly.type
_entity_poly.pdbx_seq_one_letter_code
_entity_poly.pdbx_strand_id
1 'polypeptide(L)'
;MKLLFDLFPVILFFIAFKLYGIYVATAVAIIASIAQVAYVYAKNKRIEKMHIITLALIVILGGATLILQDETFIKWKPTVVNWGFALVFLGSHFIGQKPIIRRMMDQAISLPDTAWIKLSYMWIAFFIFSGIANIYVAYQYDTDTWVNFKLFGLMGLTLAFILIQGVYISRFIKSSDLDKNDETEEKVMDSTIETLAEVELDSVVDSKHDSKKS
;
A
#
# COMPACT_ATOMS: atom_id res chain seq x y z
N MET A 1 12.93 -24.95 -21.63
CA MET A 1 13.54 -24.07 -22.66
C MET A 1 12.81 -22.74 -22.86
N LYS A 2 11.46 -22.68 -22.81
CA LYS A 2 10.70 -21.40 -23.00
C LYS A 2 11.07 -20.30 -22.00
N LEU A 3 11.15 -20.61 -20.70
CA LEU A 3 11.39 -19.62 -19.66
C LEU A 3 12.75 -18.90 -19.77
N LEU A 4 13.84 -19.61 -20.10
CA LEU A 4 15.15 -18.99 -20.33
C LEU A 4 15.15 -18.05 -21.55
N PHE A 5 14.38 -18.41 -22.58
CA PHE A 5 14.27 -17.62 -23.79
C PHE A 5 13.40 -16.36 -23.56
N ASP A 6 12.35 -16.47 -22.74
CA ASP A 6 11.52 -15.32 -22.33
C ASP A 6 12.25 -14.36 -21.38
N LEU A 7 13.21 -14.88 -20.61
CA LEU A 7 14.06 -14.06 -19.76
C LEU A 7 15.14 -13.30 -20.55
N PHE A 8 15.39 -13.62 -21.82
CA PHE A 8 16.49 -13.04 -22.58
C PHE A 8 16.42 -11.51 -22.70
N PRO A 9 15.29 -10.88 -23.11
CA PRO A 9 15.18 -9.42 -23.14
C PRO A 9 15.25 -8.80 -21.75
N VAL A 10 14.73 -9.50 -20.73
CA VAL A 10 14.72 -9.01 -19.35
C VAL A 10 16.14 -8.97 -18.79
N ILE A 11 16.93 -10.02 -18.99
CA ILE A 11 18.34 -10.09 -18.59
C ILE A 11 19.14 -8.99 -19.29
N LEU A 12 18.96 -8.84 -20.60
CA LEU A 12 19.62 -7.78 -21.36
C LEU A 12 19.21 -6.38 -20.90
N PHE A 13 17.93 -6.17 -20.57
CA PHE A 13 17.44 -4.93 -19.98
C PHE A 13 18.17 -4.62 -18.67
N PHE A 14 18.29 -5.59 -17.76
CA PHE A 14 18.97 -5.39 -16.48
C PHE A 14 20.46 -5.05 -16.64
N ILE A 15 21.16 -5.75 -17.55
CA ILE A 15 22.57 -5.49 -17.84
C ILE A 15 22.73 -4.08 -18.43
N ALA A 16 21.95 -3.75 -19.45
CA ALA A 16 22.01 -2.44 -20.11
C ALA A 16 21.61 -1.30 -19.16
N PHE A 17 20.63 -1.52 -18.29
CA PHE A 17 20.22 -0.55 -17.26
C PHE A 17 21.35 -0.22 -16.30
N LYS A 18 22.06 -1.25 -15.83
CA LYS A 18 23.17 -1.08 -14.89
C LYS A 18 24.37 -0.33 -15.50
N LEU A 19 24.62 -0.52 -16.80
CA LEU A 19 25.80 0.03 -17.47
C LEU A 19 25.56 1.39 -18.13
N TYR A 20 24.39 1.59 -18.72
CA TYR A 20 24.12 2.70 -19.64
C TYR A 20 22.82 3.45 -19.32
N GLY A 21 22.12 3.07 -18.26
CA GLY A 21 20.89 3.72 -17.82
C GLY A 21 19.63 3.28 -18.56
N ILE A 22 18.51 3.89 -18.19
CA ILE A 22 17.15 3.45 -18.56
C ILE A 22 16.84 3.55 -20.05
N TYR A 23 17.38 4.56 -20.73
CA TYR A 23 17.12 4.78 -22.15
C TYR A 23 17.75 3.68 -22.99
N VAL A 24 19.03 3.40 -22.77
CA VAL A 24 19.75 2.31 -23.45
C VAL A 24 19.16 0.96 -23.06
N ALA A 25 18.79 0.76 -21.79
CA ALA A 25 18.10 -0.46 -21.36
C ALA A 25 16.82 -0.71 -22.14
N THR A 26 16.00 0.32 -22.31
CA THR A 26 14.73 0.24 -23.02
C THR A 26 14.94 -0.04 -24.50
N ALA A 27 15.91 0.65 -25.14
CA ALA A 27 16.29 0.38 -26.52
C ALA A 27 16.77 -1.07 -26.70
N VAL A 28 17.63 -1.55 -25.81
CA VAL A 28 18.13 -2.93 -25.80
C VAL A 28 16.98 -3.93 -25.61
N ALA A 29 16.03 -3.66 -24.71
CA ALA A 29 14.88 -4.54 -24.51
C ALA A 29 13.97 -4.62 -25.75
N ILE A 30 13.74 -3.50 -26.44
CA ILE A 30 12.98 -3.46 -27.70
C ILE A 30 13.71 -4.30 -28.75
N ILE A 31 15.01 -4.06 -28.97
CA ILE A 31 15.81 -4.80 -29.95
C ILE A 31 15.86 -6.29 -29.62
N ALA A 32 16.09 -6.64 -28.34
CA ALA A 32 16.12 -8.01 -27.87
C ALA A 32 14.77 -8.72 -28.05
N SER A 33 13.66 -8.02 -27.78
CA SER A 33 12.31 -8.57 -27.96
C SER A 33 11.99 -8.80 -29.44
N ILE A 34 12.37 -7.86 -30.31
CA ILE A 34 12.22 -8.02 -31.77
C ILE A 34 13.04 -9.22 -32.24
N ALA A 35 14.31 -9.32 -31.83
CA ALA A 35 15.18 -10.44 -32.17
C ALA A 35 14.64 -11.78 -31.65
N GLN A 36 14.10 -11.78 -30.42
CA GLN A 36 13.47 -12.95 -29.81
C GLN A 36 12.29 -13.45 -30.66
N VAL A 37 11.35 -12.56 -31.01
CA VAL A 37 10.18 -12.91 -31.82
C VAL A 37 10.58 -13.33 -33.24
N ALA A 38 11.54 -12.65 -33.85
CA ALA A 38 12.06 -13.00 -35.18
C ALA A 38 12.71 -14.39 -35.18
N TYR A 39 13.49 -14.73 -34.16
CA TYR A 39 14.09 -16.06 -34.00
C TYR A 39 13.04 -17.16 -33.85
N VAL A 40 12.00 -16.93 -33.03
CA VAL A 40 10.88 -17.88 -32.86
C VAL A 40 10.12 -18.05 -34.17
N TYR A 41 9.87 -16.97 -34.89
CA TYR A 41 9.21 -17.03 -36.18
C TYR A 41 10.01 -17.84 -37.21
N ALA A 42 11.31 -17.60 -37.31
CA ALA A 42 12.19 -18.35 -38.23
C ALA A 42 12.27 -19.85 -37.88
N LYS A 43 12.32 -20.20 -36.59
CA LYS A 43 12.50 -21.59 -36.15
C LYS A 43 11.21 -22.40 -36.12
N ASN A 44 10.12 -21.82 -35.64
CA ASN A 44 8.88 -22.55 -35.39
C ASN A 44 7.80 -22.26 -36.44
N LYS A 45 7.96 -21.23 -37.30
CA LYS A 45 6.93 -20.72 -38.25
C LYS A 45 5.56 -20.41 -37.63
N ARG A 46 5.45 -20.44 -36.30
CA ARG A 46 4.25 -20.18 -35.51
C ARG A 46 4.67 -19.26 -34.37
N ILE A 47 4.08 -18.08 -34.30
CA ILE A 47 4.29 -17.16 -33.19
C ILE A 47 3.12 -17.33 -32.23
N GLU A 48 3.43 -17.64 -30.97
CA GLU A 48 2.42 -17.64 -29.92
C GLU A 48 1.88 -16.21 -29.76
N LYS A 49 0.55 -16.03 -29.76
CA LYS A 49 -0.09 -14.70 -29.67
C LYS A 49 0.46 -13.87 -28.51
N MET A 50 0.84 -14.54 -27.42
CA MET A 50 1.45 -13.93 -26.24
C MET A 50 2.74 -13.17 -26.56
N HIS A 51 3.64 -13.70 -27.38
CA HIS A 51 4.90 -13.01 -27.72
C HIS A 51 4.67 -11.76 -28.57
N ILE A 52 3.69 -11.78 -29.48
CA ILE A 52 3.33 -10.60 -30.29
C ILE A 52 2.75 -9.49 -29.38
N ILE A 53 1.89 -9.85 -28.43
CA ILE A 53 1.30 -8.90 -27.47
C ILE A 53 2.40 -8.29 -26.60
N THR A 54 3.30 -9.10 -26.05
CA THR A 54 4.43 -8.61 -25.25
C THR A 54 5.36 -7.71 -26.06
N LEU A 55 5.69 -8.09 -27.30
CA LEU A 55 6.48 -7.26 -28.20
C LEU A 55 5.78 -5.92 -28.47
N ALA A 56 4.50 -5.93 -28.80
CA ALA A 56 3.73 -4.71 -29.03
C ALA A 56 3.73 -3.81 -27.80
N LEU A 57 3.54 -4.38 -26.60
CA LEU A 57 3.56 -3.62 -25.34
C LEU A 57 4.94 -2.99 -25.08
N ILE A 58 6.02 -3.75 -25.27
CA ILE A 58 7.41 -3.26 -25.10
C ILE A 58 7.73 -2.17 -26.13
N VAL A 59 7.31 -2.35 -27.38
CA VAL A 59 7.52 -1.35 -28.44
C VAL A 59 6.71 -0.08 -28.18
N ILE A 60 5.45 -0.19 -27.76
CA ILE A 60 4.59 0.98 -27.51
C ILE A 60 5.03 1.72 -26.24
N LEU A 61 5.11 1.03 -25.10
CA LEU A 61 5.46 1.67 -23.82
C LEU A 61 6.94 2.03 -23.76
N GLY A 62 7.82 1.14 -24.21
CA GLY A 62 9.26 1.40 -24.28
C GLY A 62 9.60 2.42 -25.35
N GLY A 63 8.92 2.39 -26.49
CA GLY A 63 9.06 3.41 -27.54
C GLY A 63 8.62 4.78 -27.07
N ALA A 64 7.49 4.89 -26.35
CA ALA A 64 7.11 6.14 -25.69
C ALA A 64 8.20 6.64 -24.73
N THR A 65 8.78 5.75 -23.93
CA THR A 65 9.91 6.08 -23.03
C THR A 65 11.13 6.59 -23.80
N LEU A 66 11.40 6.04 -24.98
CA LEU A 66 12.56 6.40 -25.82
C LEU A 66 12.32 7.65 -26.68
N ILE A 67 11.09 7.90 -27.14
CA ILE A 67 10.71 9.07 -27.93
C ILE A 67 10.57 10.29 -27.02
N LEU A 68 9.99 10.11 -25.82
CA LEU A 68 9.88 11.20 -24.86
C LEU A 68 11.27 11.66 -24.43
N GLN A 69 12.22 10.73 -24.21
CA GLN A 69 13.67 10.95 -23.98
C GLN A 69 14.03 12.13 -23.06
N ASP A 70 13.08 12.61 -22.28
CA ASP A 70 13.17 13.82 -21.51
C ASP A 70 13.48 13.42 -20.07
N GLU A 71 14.54 14.00 -19.52
CA GLU A 71 14.87 13.87 -18.10
C GLU A 71 13.66 14.19 -17.23
N THR A 72 12.79 15.08 -17.69
CA THR A 72 11.50 15.40 -17.09
C THR A 72 10.65 14.14 -16.89
N PHE A 73 10.54 13.23 -17.87
CA PHE A 73 9.71 12.02 -17.71
C PHE A 73 10.23 11.09 -16.60
N ILE A 74 11.56 10.94 -16.48
CA ILE A 74 12.17 10.16 -15.40
C ILE A 74 11.86 10.81 -14.05
N LYS A 75 11.94 12.14 -13.97
CA LYS A 75 11.68 12.91 -12.75
C LYS A 75 10.21 12.89 -12.33
N TRP A 76 9.29 12.82 -13.28
CA TRP A 76 7.85 12.72 -13.04
C TRP A 76 7.39 11.37 -12.53
N LYS A 77 8.11 10.28 -12.86
CA LYS A 77 7.71 8.91 -12.52
C LYS A 77 7.38 8.72 -11.02
N PRO A 78 8.23 9.15 -10.05
CA PRO A 78 7.87 9.05 -8.63
C PRO A 78 6.61 9.86 -8.25
N THR A 79 6.39 11.02 -8.86
CA THR A 79 5.20 11.83 -8.57
C THR A 79 3.93 11.19 -9.08
N VAL A 80 3.93 10.70 -10.32
CA VAL A 80 2.77 9.98 -10.89
C VAL A 80 2.41 8.77 -10.02
N VAL A 81 3.42 8.02 -9.56
CA VAL A 81 3.22 6.88 -8.67
C VAL A 81 2.65 7.31 -7.32
N ASN A 82 3.24 8.33 -6.67
CA ASN A 82 2.76 8.84 -5.40
C ASN A 82 1.32 9.37 -5.48
N TRP A 83 0.99 10.18 -6.48
CA TRP A 83 -0.37 10.69 -6.67
C TRP A 83 -1.34 9.57 -7.06
N GLY A 84 -0.89 8.57 -7.84
CA GLY A 84 -1.65 7.36 -8.10
C GLY A 84 -2.00 6.63 -6.79
N PHE A 85 -1.04 6.45 -5.89
CA PHE A 85 -1.31 5.90 -4.55
C PHE A 85 -2.26 6.78 -3.73
N ALA A 86 -2.11 8.10 -3.76
CA ALA A 86 -3.03 9.01 -3.08
C ALA A 86 -4.47 8.86 -3.59
N LEU A 87 -4.66 8.77 -4.92
CA LEU A 87 -5.96 8.55 -5.55
C LEU A 87 -6.54 7.18 -5.20
N VAL A 88 -5.71 6.13 -5.19
CA VAL A 88 -6.14 4.77 -4.80
C VAL A 88 -6.59 4.75 -3.34
N PHE A 89 -5.86 5.40 -2.44
CA PHE A 89 -6.22 5.48 -1.02
C PHE A 89 -7.47 6.34 -0.80
N LEU A 90 -7.60 7.44 -1.54
CA LEU A 90 -8.79 8.30 -1.49
C LEU A 90 -10.02 7.57 -2.06
N GLY A 91 -9.89 6.90 -3.20
CA GLY A 91 -10.95 6.10 -3.82
C GLY A 91 -11.36 4.90 -2.97
N SER A 92 -10.44 4.33 -2.18
CA SER A 92 -10.77 3.29 -1.21
C SER A 92 -11.78 3.73 -0.17
N HIS A 93 -11.87 5.03 0.15
CA HIS A 93 -12.86 5.54 1.10
C HIS A 93 -14.29 5.51 0.53
N PHE A 94 -14.43 5.59 -0.80
CA PHE A 94 -15.73 5.66 -1.48
C PHE A 94 -16.18 4.29 -2.04
N ILE A 95 -15.25 3.45 -2.49
CA ILE A 95 -15.57 2.18 -3.16
C ILE A 95 -15.57 0.98 -2.18
N GLY A 96 -14.79 1.06 -1.10
CA GLY A 96 -14.66 -0.03 -0.11
C GLY A 96 -15.08 0.43 1.27
N GLN A 97 -15.91 -0.35 1.97
CA GLN A 97 -16.32 -0.07 3.36
C GLN A 97 -15.14 0.04 4.34
N LYS A 98 -13.94 -0.40 3.94
CA LYS A 98 -12.71 -0.36 4.74
C LYS A 98 -11.59 0.32 3.96
N PRO A 99 -10.86 1.28 4.55
CA PRO A 99 -9.67 1.87 3.94
C PRO A 99 -8.63 0.81 3.54
N ILE A 100 -7.90 1.00 2.44
CA ILE A 100 -6.86 0.06 1.96
C ILE A 100 -5.85 -0.28 3.06
N ILE A 101 -5.44 0.70 3.86
CA ILE A 101 -4.48 0.46 4.95
C ILE A 101 -5.02 -0.55 5.95
N ARG A 102 -6.30 -0.44 6.30
CA ARG A 102 -6.96 -1.44 7.14
C ARG A 102 -6.91 -2.80 6.47
N ARG A 103 -7.21 -2.90 5.17
CA ARG A 103 -7.14 -4.19 4.45
C ARG A 103 -5.74 -4.81 4.43
N MET A 104 -4.69 -3.99 4.48
CA MET A 104 -3.30 -4.46 4.51
C MET A 104 -2.80 -4.78 5.92
N MET A 105 -3.33 -4.12 6.96
CA MET A 105 -2.81 -4.16 8.32
C MET A 105 -3.79 -4.72 9.38
N ASP A 106 -5.06 -5.02 9.04
CA ASP A 106 -6.09 -5.58 9.96
C ASP A 106 -5.57 -6.83 10.67
N GLN A 107 -4.70 -7.60 10.00
CA GLN A 107 -4.12 -8.83 10.53
C GLN A 107 -2.99 -8.58 11.54
N ALA A 108 -2.32 -7.42 11.45
CA ALA A 108 -1.15 -7.09 12.26
C ALA A 108 -1.51 -6.24 13.49
N ILE A 109 -2.51 -5.36 13.38
CA ILE A 109 -2.91 -4.43 14.43
C ILE A 109 -4.44 -4.26 14.43
N SER A 110 -5.04 -4.27 15.63
CA SER A 110 -6.47 -3.96 15.80
C SER A 110 -6.62 -2.53 16.27
N LEU A 111 -7.19 -1.66 15.43
CA LEU A 111 -7.45 -0.26 15.76
C LEU A 111 -8.95 0.06 15.58
N PRO A 112 -9.48 1.06 16.31
CA PRO A 112 -10.83 1.54 16.09
C PRO A 112 -10.98 2.13 14.68
N ASP A 113 -12.19 2.05 14.12
CA ASP A 113 -12.50 2.47 12.74
C ASP A 113 -12.08 3.92 12.46
N THR A 114 -12.29 4.83 13.41
CA THR A 114 -11.88 6.24 13.32
C THR A 114 -10.36 6.41 13.17
N ALA A 115 -9.57 5.55 13.80
CA ALA A 115 -8.11 5.60 13.70
C ALA A 115 -7.63 5.10 12.33
N TRP A 116 -8.28 4.08 11.76
CA TRP A 116 -8.01 3.63 10.39
C TRP A 116 -8.29 4.71 9.34
N ILE A 117 -9.40 5.44 9.52
CA ILE A 117 -9.76 6.55 8.63
C ILE A 117 -8.70 7.66 8.70
N LYS A 118 -8.33 8.09 9.91
CA LYS A 118 -7.29 9.11 10.12
C LYS A 118 -5.93 8.66 9.57
N LEU A 119 -5.56 7.40 9.77
CA LEU A 119 -4.35 6.82 9.20
C LEU A 119 -4.40 6.85 7.66
N SER A 120 -5.57 6.58 7.06
CA SER A 120 -5.78 6.75 5.61
C SER A 120 -5.53 8.18 5.14
N TYR A 121 -6.05 9.17 5.84
CA TYR A 121 -5.78 10.57 5.51
C TYR A 121 -4.31 10.95 5.67
N MET A 122 -3.61 10.40 6.68
CA MET A 122 -2.16 10.61 6.84
C MET A 122 -1.37 10.09 5.65
N TRP A 123 -1.68 8.89 5.16
CA TRP A 123 -1.04 8.32 3.96
C TRP A 123 -1.36 9.12 2.70
N ILE A 124 -2.62 9.53 2.51
CA ILE A 124 -3.03 10.37 1.37
C ILE A 124 -2.24 11.69 1.39
N ALA A 125 -2.18 12.37 2.54
CA ALA A 125 -1.43 13.60 2.70
C ALA A 125 0.07 13.41 2.44
N PHE A 126 0.65 12.32 2.96
CA PHE A 126 2.05 11.97 2.73
C PHE A 126 2.35 11.76 1.24
N PHE A 127 1.52 11.00 0.53
CA PHE A 127 1.71 10.75 -0.90
C PHE A 127 1.56 12.02 -1.75
N ILE A 128 0.57 12.86 -1.45
CA ILE A 128 0.39 14.16 -2.12
C ILE A 128 1.62 15.03 -1.87
N PHE A 129 2.02 15.20 -0.60
CA PHE A 129 3.17 16.01 -0.21
C PHE A 129 4.47 15.48 -0.82
N SER A 130 4.72 14.17 -0.77
CA SER A 130 5.88 13.51 -1.38
C SER A 130 5.92 13.73 -2.90
N GLY A 131 4.78 13.66 -3.58
CA GLY A 131 4.66 13.96 -5.01
C GLY A 131 4.95 15.44 -5.34
N ILE A 132 4.43 16.37 -4.53
CA ILE A 132 4.70 17.81 -4.66
C ILE A 132 6.19 18.10 -4.41
N ALA A 133 6.75 17.58 -3.33
CA ALA A 133 8.16 17.76 -2.98
C ALA A 133 9.09 17.19 -4.08
N ASN A 134 8.74 16.04 -4.66
CA ASN A 134 9.47 15.46 -5.79
C ASN A 134 9.41 16.36 -7.04
N ILE A 135 8.24 16.87 -7.42
CA ILE A 135 8.11 17.82 -8.54
C ILE A 135 8.90 19.10 -8.25
N TYR A 136 8.78 19.65 -7.06
CA TYR A 136 9.47 20.88 -6.67
C TYR A 136 10.99 20.73 -6.85
N VAL A 137 11.57 19.64 -6.33
CA VAL A 137 13.00 19.40 -6.49
C VAL A 137 13.36 19.07 -7.95
N ALA A 138 12.50 18.35 -8.67
CA ALA A 138 12.72 18.01 -10.07
C ALA A 138 12.85 19.21 -11.00
N TYR A 139 12.07 20.27 -10.77
CA TYR A 139 12.06 21.48 -11.60
C TYR A 139 13.08 22.53 -11.16
N GLN A 140 13.42 22.58 -9.88
CA GLN A 140 14.26 23.65 -9.33
C GLN A 140 15.75 23.29 -9.32
N TYR A 141 16.09 21.99 -9.37
CA TYR A 141 17.47 21.50 -9.25
C TYR A 141 17.88 20.60 -10.42
N ASP A 142 19.19 20.44 -10.57
CA ASP A 142 19.80 19.53 -11.53
C ASP A 142 19.45 18.06 -11.24
N THR A 143 19.73 17.19 -12.22
CA THR A 143 19.36 15.77 -12.16
C THR A 143 20.12 15.00 -11.07
N ASP A 144 21.36 15.37 -10.74
CA ASP A 144 22.13 14.71 -9.67
C ASP A 144 21.58 15.07 -8.29
N THR A 145 21.28 16.35 -8.07
CA THR A 145 20.60 16.82 -6.85
C THR A 145 19.22 16.18 -6.69
N TRP A 146 18.45 16.03 -7.78
CA TRP A 146 17.17 15.34 -7.74
C TRP A 146 17.31 13.84 -7.40
N VAL A 147 18.30 13.13 -7.96
CA VAL A 147 18.57 11.72 -7.60
C VAL A 147 18.92 11.60 -6.12
N ASN A 148 19.75 12.50 -5.60
CA ASN A 148 20.09 12.53 -4.17
C ASN A 148 18.87 12.83 -3.29
N PHE A 149 18.02 13.77 -3.68
CA PHE A 149 16.75 14.02 -2.99
C PHE A 149 15.83 12.80 -3.03
N LYS A 150 15.75 12.10 -4.16
CA LYS A 150 14.95 10.88 -4.27
C LYS A 150 15.48 9.78 -3.34
N LEU A 151 16.80 9.60 -3.27
CA LEU A 151 17.42 8.54 -2.46
C LEU A 151 17.44 8.88 -0.98
N PHE A 152 17.79 10.10 -0.60
CA PHE A 152 17.97 10.47 0.81
C PHE A 152 16.84 11.35 1.33
N GLY A 153 16.34 12.30 0.54
CA GLY A 153 15.24 13.18 0.91
C GLY A 153 13.91 12.43 1.05
N LEU A 154 13.46 11.72 0.00
CA LEU A 154 12.23 10.94 0.05
C LEU A 154 12.33 9.76 1.03
N MET A 155 13.49 9.11 1.13
CA MET A 155 13.68 8.08 2.17
C MET A 155 13.62 8.68 3.58
N GLY A 156 14.29 9.81 3.82
CA GLY A 156 14.22 10.52 5.11
C GLY A 156 12.79 10.93 5.46
N LEU A 157 12.04 11.44 4.48
CA LEU A 157 10.63 11.77 4.63
C LEU A 157 9.78 10.53 4.97
N THR A 158 10.05 9.40 4.31
CA THR A 158 9.39 8.12 4.57
C THR A 158 9.68 7.63 5.98
N LEU A 159 10.93 7.71 6.44
CA LEU A 159 11.31 7.35 7.80
C LEU A 159 10.61 8.24 8.83
N ALA A 160 10.61 9.56 8.63
CA ALA A 160 9.90 10.49 9.49
C ALA A 160 8.39 10.16 9.54
N PHE A 161 7.80 9.83 8.39
CA PHE A 161 6.40 9.42 8.32
C PHE A 161 6.14 8.11 9.08
N ILE A 162 7.00 7.10 8.94
CA ILE A 162 6.89 5.84 9.69
C ILE A 162 6.97 6.09 11.19
N LEU A 163 7.85 6.98 11.66
CA LEU A 163 7.94 7.34 13.08
C LEU A 163 6.66 8.04 13.56
N ILE A 164 6.15 9.01 12.80
CA ILE A 164 4.90 9.71 13.12
C ILE A 164 3.71 8.73 13.15
N GLN A 165 3.61 7.86 12.15
CA GLN A 165 2.60 6.79 12.08
C GLN A 165 2.74 5.83 13.27
N GLY A 166 3.96 5.41 13.63
CA GLY A 166 4.20 4.50 14.74
C GLY A 166 3.79 5.10 16.07
N VAL A 167 4.13 6.36 16.32
CA VAL A 167 3.67 7.10 17.51
C VAL A 167 2.15 7.22 17.51
N TYR A 168 1.53 7.49 16.35
CA TYR A 168 0.07 7.56 16.23
C TYR A 168 -0.59 6.22 16.58
N ILE A 169 -0.15 5.12 15.99
CA ILE A 169 -0.69 3.77 16.23
C ILE A 169 -0.51 3.33 17.69
N SER A 170 0.67 3.59 18.29
CA SER A 170 0.95 3.20 19.69
C SER A 170 0.01 3.86 20.71
N ARG A 171 -0.56 5.02 20.39
CA ARG A 171 -1.59 5.66 21.24
C ARG A 171 -2.91 4.91 21.24
N PHE A 172 -3.24 4.20 20.15
CA PHE A 172 -4.48 3.43 20.03
C PHE A 172 -4.41 2.06 20.67
N ILE A 173 -3.24 1.40 20.64
CA ILE A 173 -3.05 0.12 21.33
C ILE A 173 -3.28 0.30 22.84
N LYS A 174 -2.79 1.41 23.42
CA LYS A 174 -3.02 1.72 24.83
C LYS A 174 -4.47 2.06 25.19
N SER A 175 -5.25 2.61 24.25
CA SER A 175 -6.65 2.96 24.51
C SER A 175 -7.57 1.75 24.37
N SER A 176 -7.28 0.83 23.43
CA SER A 176 -8.07 -0.39 23.29
C SER A 176 -8.02 -1.33 24.50
N ASP A 177 -6.95 -1.25 25.29
CA ASP A 177 -6.83 -2.03 26.53
C ASP A 177 -7.58 -1.36 27.70
N LEU A 178 -7.75 -0.04 27.67
CA LEU A 178 -8.53 0.70 28.68
C LEU A 178 -10.03 0.52 28.46
N ASP A 179 -10.52 0.74 27.23
CA ASP A 179 -11.95 0.60 26.91
C ASP A 179 -12.46 -0.83 27.18
N LYS A 180 -11.64 -1.84 26.91
CA LYS A 180 -11.98 -3.25 27.20
C LYS A 180 -12.05 -3.57 28.68
N ASN A 181 -11.16 -2.97 29.50
CA ASN A 181 -11.18 -3.18 30.93
C ASN A 181 -12.41 -2.51 31.55
N ASP A 182 -12.73 -1.28 31.15
CA ASP A 182 -13.91 -0.56 31.62
C ASP A 182 -15.21 -1.29 31.26
N GLU A 183 -15.36 -1.77 30.01
CA GLU A 183 -16.52 -2.59 29.59
C GLU A 183 -16.62 -3.92 30.36
N THR A 184 -15.48 -4.51 30.75
CA THR A 184 -15.46 -5.76 31.52
C THR A 184 -15.86 -5.50 32.97
N GLU A 185 -15.35 -4.42 33.57
CA GLU A 185 -15.74 -3.98 34.92
C GLU A 185 -17.23 -3.64 34.99
N GLU A 186 -17.76 -2.92 34.00
CA GLU A 186 -19.19 -2.59 33.89
C GLU A 186 -20.05 -3.85 33.78
N LYS A 187 -19.70 -4.80 32.90
CA LYS A 187 -20.43 -6.07 32.77
C LYS A 187 -20.39 -6.93 34.03
N VAL A 188 -19.26 -6.96 34.73
CA VAL A 188 -19.13 -7.70 36.00
C VAL A 188 -19.95 -7.02 37.10
N MET A 189 -19.95 -5.69 37.15
CA MET A 189 -20.76 -4.91 38.07
C MET A 189 -22.25 -5.16 37.83
N ASP A 190 -22.72 -5.03 36.60
CA ASP A 190 -24.13 -5.26 36.22
C ASP A 190 -24.58 -6.68 36.55
N SER A 191 -23.76 -7.69 36.21
CA SER A 191 -24.04 -9.09 36.54
C SER A 191 -24.10 -9.34 38.06
N THR A 192 -23.25 -8.66 38.84
CA THR A 192 -23.26 -8.77 40.31
C THR A 192 -24.52 -8.12 40.89
N ILE A 193 -24.93 -6.96 40.37
CA ILE A 193 -26.17 -6.27 40.78
C ILE A 193 -27.39 -7.13 40.46
N GLU A 194 -27.45 -7.74 39.27
CA GLU A 194 -28.53 -8.64 38.85
C GLU A 194 -28.62 -9.87 39.76
N THR A 195 -27.48 -10.50 40.07
CA THR A 195 -27.42 -11.66 40.99
C THR A 195 -27.89 -11.30 42.40
N LEU A 196 -27.46 -10.14 42.93
CA LEU A 196 -27.90 -9.67 44.25
C LEU A 196 -29.40 -9.36 44.28
N ALA A 197 -29.94 -8.80 43.19
CA ALA A 197 -31.36 -8.53 43.06
C ALA A 197 -32.19 -9.82 43.01
N GLU A 198 -31.72 -10.86 42.32
CA GLU A 198 -32.37 -12.19 42.28
C GLU A 198 -32.39 -12.85 43.67
N VAL A 199 -31.26 -12.85 44.39
CA VAL A 199 -31.17 -13.44 45.74
C VAL A 199 -32.09 -12.73 46.74
N GLU A 200 -32.14 -11.39 46.71
CA GLU A 200 -33.05 -10.62 47.57
C GLU A 200 -34.51 -10.92 47.22
N LEU A 201 -34.85 -10.99 45.93
CA LEU A 201 -36.20 -11.31 45.48
C LEU A 201 -36.64 -12.71 45.95
N ASP A 202 -35.79 -13.73 45.79
CA ASP A 202 -36.06 -15.11 46.23
C ASP A 202 -36.24 -15.19 47.75
N SER A 203 -35.41 -14.50 48.53
CA SER A 203 -35.55 -14.44 49.99
C SER A 203 -36.88 -13.82 50.44
N VAL A 204 -37.35 -12.79 49.73
CA VAL A 204 -38.65 -12.13 49.99
C VAL A 204 -39.80 -13.05 49.58
N VAL A 205 -39.68 -13.77 48.48
CA VAL A 205 -40.69 -14.75 48.01
C VAL A 205 -40.81 -15.93 48.99
N ASP A 206 -39.71 -16.51 49.44
CA ASP A 206 -39.69 -17.62 50.41
C ASP A 206 -40.28 -17.20 51.76
N SER A 207 -39.95 -15.99 52.25
CA SER A 207 -40.51 -15.47 53.52
C SER A 207 -42.05 -15.35 53.48
N LYS A 208 -42.63 -15.00 52.33
CA LYS A 208 -44.09 -14.94 52.15
C LYS A 208 -44.72 -16.33 52.14
N HIS A 209 -44.02 -17.35 51.63
CA HIS A 209 -44.58 -18.69 51.56
C HIS A 209 -44.67 -19.36 52.95
N ASP A 210 -43.69 -19.13 53.83
CA ASP A 210 -43.72 -19.63 55.20
C ASP A 210 -44.76 -18.94 56.09
N SER A 211 -45.01 -17.64 55.89
CA SER A 211 -46.04 -16.92 56.68
C SER A 211 -47.47 -17.43 56.50
N LYS A 212 -47.76 -18.12 55.38
CA LYS A 212 -49.10 -18.69 55.09
C LYS A 212 -49.33 -20.09 55.66
N LYS A 213 -48.31 -20.73 56.23
CA LYS A 213 -48.42 -22.08 56.84
C LYS A 213 -48.65 -22.06 58.35
N SER A 214 -48.62 -20.90 59.00
CA SER A 214 -49.09 -20.73 60.39
C SER A 214 -50.51 -20.22 60.44
#